data_AF-A0A7X8JDW4-F1
#
_entry.id   AF-A0A7X8JDW4-F1
#
_cell.length_a   1.000
_cell.length_b   1.000
_cell.length_c   1.000
_cell.angle_alpha   90.00
_cell.angle_beta   90.00
_cell.angle_gamma   90.00
#
_symmetry.space_group_name_H-M   'P 1'
#
loop_
_entity.id
_entity.type
_entity.pdbx_description
1 polymer ?
#
loop_
_entity_poly.entity_id
_entity_poly.type
_entity_poly.pdbx_seq_one_letter_code
_entity_poly.pdbx_strand_id
1 'polypeptide(L)'
;MYKIGVIGEKDAVLGFIALGFSVFPVDNSQQAADTLSKLAGDQYAVIYITEQTAAGIEDEINQYRESRFPAIIPIPGIQGSLGIGMQGVKKCVEKAVGADILFRD
;
A
#
# COMPACT_ATOMS: atom_id res chain seq x y z
N MET A 1 -19.77 -1.91 -8.34
CA MET A 1 -18.98 -0.67 -8.21
C MET A 1 -17.76 -1.02 -7.38
N TYR A 2 -16.55 -0.77 -7.87
CA TYR A 2 -15.35 -1.15 -7.13
C TYR A 2 -15.12 -0.21 -5.95
N LYS A 3 -14.72 -0.75 -4.79
CA LYS A 3 -14.44 0.02 -3.59
C LYS A 3 -12.96 0.39 -3.51
N ILE A 4 -12.68 1.52 -2.87
CA ILE A 4 -11.32 1.99 -2.58
C ILE A 4 -11.15 2.00 -1.06
N GLY A 5 -10.07 1.37 -0.59
CA GLY A 5 -9.71 1.25 0.82
C GLY A 5 -8.48 2.09 1.13
N VAL A 6 -8.37 2.57 2.36
CA VAL A 6 -7.17 3.23 2.89
C VAL A 6 -6.83 2.60 4.24
N ILE A 7 -5.61 2.10 4.40
CA ILE A 7 -5.08 1.54 5.64
C ILE A 7 -3.93 2.44 6.12
N GLY A 8 -3.89 2.76 7.40
CA GLY A 8 -2.76 3.46 7.98
C GLY A 8 -3.05 4.06 9.34
N GLU A 9 -2.13 4.89 9.83
CA GLU A 9 -2.28 5.57 11.11
C GLU A 9 -3.45 6.54 11.07
N LYS A 10 -4.21 6.58 12.17
CA LYS A 10 -5.50 7.28 12.25
C LYS A 10 -5.42 8.74 11.80
N ASP A 11 -4.40 9.46 12.25
CA ASP A 11 -4.15 10.85 11.89
C ASP A 11 -3.81 11.04 10.41
N ALA A 12 -3.15 10.07 9.77
CA ALA A 12 -2.79 10.13 8.36
C ALA A 12 -3.98 9.86 7.42
N VAL A 13 -4.88 8.93 7.81
CA VAL A 13 -5.87 8.38 6.86
C VAL A 13 -7.29 8.93 7.02
N LEU A 14 -7.64 9.58 8.13
CA LEU A 14 -9.01 10.05 8.37
C LEU A 14 -9.52 11.06 7.33
N GLY A 15 -8.63 11.84 6.72
CA GLY A 15 -8.99 12.82 5.68
C GLY A 15 -9.63 12.20 4.43
N PHE A 16 -9.34 10.92 4.14
CA PHE A 16 -9.87 10.23 2.96
C PHE A 16 -11.36 9.88 3.06
N ILE A 17 -11.95 9.95 4.26
CA ILE A 17 -13.41 9.77 4.44
C ILE A 17 -14.18 10.83 3.64
N ALA A 18 -13.68 12.06 3.60
CA ALA A 18 -14.32 13.15 2.86
C ALA A 18 -14.35 12.90 1.33
N LEU A 19 -13.48 12.03 0.83
CA LEU A 19 -13.42 11.61 -0.57
C LEU A 19 -14.28 10.38 -0.87
N GLY A 20 -14.99 9.85 0.13
CA GLY A 20 -15.84 8.65 0.00
C GLY A 20 -15.06 7.33 0.04
N PHE A 21 -13.81 7.33 0.50
CA PHE A 21 -13.02 6.11 0.61
C PHE A 21 -13.38 5.35 1.89
N SER A 22 -13.23 4.02 1.88
CA SER A 22 -13.33 3.22 3.10
C SER A 22 -12.01 3.32 3.87
N VAL A 23 -12.03 3.95 5.03
CA VAL A 23 -10.82 4.20 5.83
C VAL A 23 -10.74 3.23 7.00
N PHE A 24 -9.58 2.61 7.17
CA PHE A 24 -9.29 1.61 8.19
C PHE A 24 -8.05 2.04 8.98
N PRO A 25 -8.22 2.79 10.08
CA PRO A 25 -7.11 3.13 10.94
C PRO A 25 -6.56 1.88 11.63
N VAL A 26 -5.24 1.72 11.67
CA VAL A 26 -4.56 0.59 12.30
C VAL A 26 -3.42 1.08 13.19
N ASP A 27 -3.18 0.36 14.28
CA ASP A 27 -2.18 0.72 15.30
C ASP A 27 -0.93 -0.18 15.27
N ASN A 28 -1.00 -1.34 14.60
CA ASN A 28 0.09 -2.31 14.53
C ASN A 28 0.02 -3.20 13.28
N SER A 29 1.13 -3.88 12.97
CA SER A 29 1.27 -4.74 11.79
C SER A 29 0.24 -5.89 11.75
N GLN A 30 -0.05 -6.53 12.87
CA GLN A 30 -1.02 -7.63 12.90
C GLN A 30 -2.40 -7.16 12.46
N GLN A 31 -2.86 -6.04 13.01
CA GLN A 31 -4.13 -5.43 12.64
C GLN A 31 -4.14 -4.98 11.16
N ALA A 32 -3.00 -4.47 10.66
CA ALA A 32 -2.86 -4.09 9.27
C ALA A 32 -2.97 -5.29 8.32
N ALA A 33 -2.31 -6.41 8.63
CA ALA A 33 -2.36 -7.65 7.87
C ALA A 33 -3.78 -8.23 7.83
N ASP A 34 -4.46 -8.30 8.99
CA ASP A 34 -5.83 -8.79 9.10
C ASP A 34 -6.80 -7.91 8.28
N THR A 35 -6.61 -6.59 8.36
CA THR A 35 -7.40 -5.62 7.60
C THR A 35 -7.17 -5.81 6.09
N LEU A 36 -5.91 -5.91 5.65
CA LEU A 36 -5.57 -6.12 4.25
C LEU A 36 -6.22 -7.39 3.69
N SER A 37 -6.12 -8.50 4.43
CA SER A 37 -6.73 -9.79 4.05
C SER A 37 -8.25 -9.68 3.91
N LYS A 38 -8.90 -9.00 4.85
CA LYS A 38 -10.34 -8.73 4.79
C LYS A 38 -10.73 -7.91 3.54
N LEU A 39 -10.00 -6.83 3.26
CA LEU A 39 -10.29 -5.97 2.10
C LEU A 39 -10.04 -6.68 0.77
N ALA A 40 -9.05 -7.56 0.70
CA ALA A 40 -8.84 -8.41 -0.47
C ALA A 40 -10.04 -9.35 -0.69
N GLY A 41 -10.59 -9.94 0.38
CA GLY A 41 -11.80 -10.78 0.33
C GLY A 41 -13.07 -10.00 -0.06
N ASP A 42 -13.18 -8.75 0.37
CA ASP A 42 -14.32 -7.85 0.10
C ASP A 42 -14.28 -7.21 -1.31
N GLN A 43 -13.38 -7.68 -2.19
CA GLN A 43 -13.24 -7.25 -3.60
C GLN A 43 -12.98 -5.74 -3.78
N TYR A 44 -12.15 -5.16 -2.91
CA TYR A 44 -11.62 -3.82 -3.13
C TYR A 44 -10.73 -3.80 -4.38
N ALA A 45 -10.87 -2.76 -5.21
CA ALA A 45 -10.01 -2.65 -6.40
C ALA A 45 -8.66 -2.04 -6.07
N VAL A 46 -8.65 -1.03 -5.18
CA VAL A 46 -7.45 -0.30 -4.79
C VAL A 46 -7.43 -0.19 -3.27
N ILE A 47 -6.27 -0.47 -2.70
CA ILE A 47 -6.00 -0.30 -1.27
C ILE A 47 -4.78 0.61 -1.17
N TYR A 48 -5.00 1.84 -0.73
CA TYR A 48 -3.91 2.71 -0.31
C TYR A 48 -3.43 2.31 1.07
N ILE A 49 -2.13 2.30 1.28
CA ILE A 49 -1.54 1.97 2.58
C ILE A 49 -0.41 2.94 2.91
N THR A 50 -0.34 3.47 4.13
CA THR A 50 0.79 4.32 4.50
C THR A 50 2.10 3.52 4.47
N GLU A 51 3.20 4.13 4.04
CA GLU A 51 4.49 3.44 3.94
C GLU A 51 4.98 2.90 5.28
N GLN A 52 4.71 3.61 6.37
CA GLN A 52 4.99 3.17 7.74
C GLN A 52 4.28 1.86 8.08
N THR A 53 3.01 1.75 7.71
CA THR A 53 2.23 0.52 7.91
C THR A 53 2.71 -0.59 6.96
N ALA A 54 2.96 -0.24 5.69
CA ALA A 54 3.38 -1.20 4.68
C ALA A 54 4.72 -1.87 5.01
N ALA A 55 5.67 -1.14 5.60
CA ALA A 55 6.95 -1.69 6.06
C ALA A 55 6.80 -2.84 7.06
N GLY A 56 5.70 -2.84 7.83
CA GLY A 56 5.41 -3.85 8.83
C GLY A 56 4.75 -5.13 8.30
N ILE A 57 4.27 -5.12 7.04
CA ILE A 57 3.50 -6.20 6.42
C ILE A 57 3.86 -6.43 4.94
N GLU A 58 5.15 -6.29 4.60
CA GLU A 58 5.61 -6.41 3.21
C GLU A 58 5.32 -7.79 2.62
N ASP A 59 5.44 -8.86 3.42
CA ASP A 59 5.23 -10.23 2.98
C ASP A 59 3.76 -10.48 2.60
N GLU A 60 2.82 -9.95 3.38
CA GLU A 60 1.39 -10.01 3.10
C GLU A 60 1.03 -9.21 1.84
N ILE A 61 1.63 -8.03 1.65
CA ILE A 61 1.44 -7.23 0.43
C ILE A 61 1.96 -7.98 -0.80
N ASN A 62 3.10 -8.65 -0.68
CA ASN A 62 3.73 -9.39 -1.77
C ASN A 62 2.85 -10.54 -2.30
N GLN A 63 1.98 -11.13 -1.47
CA GLN A 63 1.05 -12.18 -1.90
C GLN A 63 0.08 -11.70 -2.99
N TYR A 64 -0.21 -10.41 -3.04
CA TYR A 64 -1.15 -9.82 -4.00
C TYR A 64 -0.47 -9.20 -5.22
N ARG A 65 0.87 -9.19 -5.31
CA ARG A 65 1.61 -8.53 -6.40
C ARG A 65 1.26 -9.01 -7.80
N GLU A 66 1.00 -10.30 -7.95
CA GLU A 66 0.62 -10.90 -9.24
C GLU A 66 -0.90 -10.99 -9.42
N SER A 67 -1.66 -10.64 -8.39
CA SER A 67 -3.12 -10.65 -8.42
C SER A 67 -3.65 -9.40 -9.11
N ARG A 68 -4.76 -9.56 -9.86
CA ARG A 68 -5.44 -8.43 -10.51
C ARG A 68 -6.04 -7.45 -9.49
N PHE A 69 -6.57 -7.99 -8.40
CA PHE A 69 -7.16 -7.22 -7.31
C PHE A 69 -6.79 -7.87 -5.97
N PRO A 70 -6.62 -7.06 -4.90
CA PRO A 70 -6.57 -5.59 -4.91
C PRO A 70 -5.21 -5.04 -5.40
N ALA A 71 -5.21 -3.85 -6.02
CA ALA A 71 -3.97 -3.10 -6.24
C ALA A 71 -3.57 -2.38 -4.96
N ILE A 72 -2.44 -2.76 -4.37
CA ILE A 72 -1.94 -2.21 -3.11
C ILE A 72 -0.93 -1.10 -3.41
N ILE A 73 -1.23 0.13 -3.00
CA ILE A 73 -0.46 1.33 -3.36
C ILE A 73 0.07 2.00 -2.09
N PRO A 74 1.40 1.97 -1.84
CA PRO A 74 2.00 2.70 -0.73
C PRO A 74 1.88 4.21 -0.94
N ILE A 75 1.52 4.94 0.13
CA ILE A 75 1.43 6.41 0.18
C ILE A 75 2.23 6.94 1.37
N PRO A 76 2.75 8.17 1.31
CA PRO A 76 3.43 8.76 2.48
C PRO A 76 2.46 8.91 3.66
N GLY A 77 2.94 8.58 4.86
CA GLY A 77 2.27 8.95 6.11
C GLY A 77 2.64 10.36 6.56
N ILE A 78 2.24 10.73 7.77
CA ILE A 78 2.52 12.06 8.35
C ILE A 78 4.02 12.30 8.58
N GLN A 79 4.77 11.24 8.85
CA GLN A 79 6.22 11.29 9.03
C GLN A 79 6.99 11.40 7.69
N GLY A 80 6.27 11.47 6.57
CA GLY A 80 6.83 11.50 5.23
C GLY A 80 6.93 10.11 4.59
N SER A 81 7.70 10.04 3.51
CA SER A 81 7.93 8.81 2.75
C SER A 81 9.17 8.08 3.27
N LEU A 82 9.06 6.76 3.42
CA LEU A 82 10.16 5.82 3.61
C LEU A 82 10.80 5.38 2.28
N GLY A 83 10.21 5.80 1.15
CA GLY A 83 10.68 5.51 -0.20
C GLY A 83 10.35 4.11 -0.70
N ILE A 84 9.47 3.37 0.00
CA ILE A 84 9.09 1.99 -0.33
C ILE A 84 8.48 1.91 -1.74
N GLY A 85 7.60 2.87 -2.09
CA GLY A 85 7.02 2.93 -3.42
C GLY A 85 8.09 3.08 -4.51
N MET A 86 9.01 4.02 -4.34
CA MET A 86 10.08 4.28 -5.32
C MET A 86 11.09 3.12 -5.40
N GLN A 87 11.42 2.50 -4.29
CA GLN A 87 12.22 1.27 -4.27
C GLN A 87 11.52 0.13 -5.02
N GLY A 88 10.19 0.02 -4.89
CA GLY A 88 9.38 -0.91 -5.67
C GLY A 88 9.51 -0.66 -7.17
N VAL A 89 9.40 0.59 -7.60
CA VAL A 89 9.59 0.98 -9.02
C VAL A 89 10.99 0.61 -9.50
N LYS A 90 12.04 0.95 -8.73
CA LYS A 90 13.43 0.59 -9.06
C LYS A 90 13.61 -0.92 -9.23
N LYS A 91 13.11 -1.72 -8.29
CA LYS A 91 13.15 -3.20 -8.37
C LYS A 91 12.44 -3.72 -9.61
N CYS A 92 11.28 -3.16 -9.96
CA CYS A 92 10.55 -3.54 -11.17
C CYS A 92 11.34 -3.22 -12.44
N VAL A 93 11.99 -2.06 -12.50
CA VAL A 93 12.84 -1.64 -13.63
C VAL A 93 14.06 -2.55 -13.76
N GLU A 94 14.78 -2.80 -12.67
CA GLU A 94 15.92 -3.72 -12.68
C GLU A 94 15.51 -5.13 -13.10
N LYS A 95 14.37 -5.63 -12.63
CA LYS A 95 13.85 -6.95 -13.02
C LYS A 95 13.47 -7.02 -14.50
N ALA A 96 12.90 -5.95 -15.06
CA ALA A 96 12.41 -5.94 -16.43
C ALA A 96 13.51 -5.64 -17.46
N VAL A 97 14.46 -4.76 -17.13
CA VAL A 97 15.48 -4.24 -18.05
C VAL A 97 16.87 -4.83 -17.76
N GLY A 98 17.10 -5.37 -16.57
CA GLY A 98 18.39 -5.89 -16.11
C GLY A 98 19.37 -4.82 -15.63
N ALA A 99 18.95 -3.55 -15.60
CA ALA A 99 19.76 -2.42 -15.15
C ALA A 99 18.88 -1.30 -14.61
N ASP A 100 19.44 -0.48 -13.71
CA ASP A 100 18.81 0.77 -13.32
C ASP A 100 18.93 1.80 -14.45
N ILE A 101 17.80 2.15 -15.05
CA ILE A 101 17.70 3.14 -16.12
C ILE A 101 17.04 4.45 -15.66
N LEU A 102 16.46 4.49 -14.47
CA LEU A 102 15.68 5.64 -13.97
C LEU A 102 16.44 6.43 -12.91
N PHE A 103 17.23 5.76 -12.08
CA PHE A 103 17.98 6.38 -10.98
C PHE A 103 19.47 6.25 -11.28
N ARG A 104 19.91 6.94 -12.33
CA ARG A 104 21.33 7.11 -12.66
C ARG A 104 21.81 8.41 -12.03
N ASP A 105 22.83 8.32 -11.18
CA ASP A 105 23.71 9.45 -10.91
C ASP A 105 24.61 9.73 -12.13
#